data_AF-A0AAJ3AF27-F1
#
_entry.id   AF-A0AAJ3AF27-F1
#
_cell.length_a   1.000
_cell.length_b   1.000
_cell.length_c   1.000
_cell.angle_alpha   90.00
_cell.angle_beta   90.00
_cell.angle_gamma   90.00
#
_symmetry.space_group_name_H-M   'P 1'
#
loop_
_entity.id
_entity.type
_entity.pdbx_description
1 polymer ?
#
loop_
_entity_poly.entity_id
_entity_poly.type
_entity_poly.pdbx_seq_one_letter_code
_entity_poly.pdbx_strand_id
1 'polypeptide(L)'
;MYQKAFTLIEVLIVLIIIAILVTMAFMSYQAYVVRNQLAEVFEQAGAYRTQFIASDQHCDAGRQIGGHGQYIEKVIINAACRIEFKIREQGVDTAIRGKSVAFDVHSGKCYSTDIQQRYLPKDCQGQ
;
A
#
# COMPACT_ATOMS: atom_id res chain seq x y z
N MET A 1 -27.11 8.55 47.08
CA MET A 1 -26.93 8.38 45.61
C MET A 1 -26.53 6.94 45.36
N TYR A 2 -27.42 6.13 44.78
CA TYR A 2 -27.14 4.72 44.48
C TYR A 2 -26.45 4.67 43.12
N GLN A 3 -25.12 4.60 43.10
CA GLN A 3 -24.41 4.25 41.87
C GLN A 3 -24.70 2.78 41.58
N LYS A 4 -25.58 2.51 40.59
CA LYS A 4 -25.72 1.17 40.03
C LYS A 4 -24.39 0.81 39.38
N ALA A 5 -23.58 0.02 40.08
CA ALA A 5 -22.49 -0.71 39.47
C ALA A 5 -23.09 -1.77 38.53
N PHE A 6 -22.58 -1.84 37.30
CA PHE A 6 -22.88 -2.95 36.39
C PHE A 6 -22.47 -4.27 37.04
N THR A 7 -23.27 -5.32 36.86
CA THR A 7 -22.91 -6.65 37.38
C THR A 7 -21.77 -7.25 36.57
N LEU A 8 -20.92 -8.07 37.21
CA LEU A 8 -19.79 -8.72 36.54
C LEU A 8 -20.26 -9.59 35.35
N ILE A 9 -21.43 -10.21 35.48
CA ILE A 9 -22.01 -11.04 34.41
C ILE A 9 -22.49 -10.20 33.21
N GLU A 10 -23.05 -9.01 33.43
CA GLU A 10 -23.43 -8.11 32.34
C GLU A 10 -22.20 -7.66 31.57
N VAL A 11 -21.13 -7.30 32.27
CA VAL A 11 -19.87 -6.89 31.63
C VAL A 11 -19.26 -8.06 30.85
N LEU A 12 -19.30 -9.27 31.37
CA LEU A 12 -18.73 -10.45 30.70
C LEU A 12 -19.43 -10.76 29.37
N ILE A 13 -20.76 -10.68 29.33
CA ILE A 13 -21.53 -10.91 28.09
C ILE A 13 -21.20 -9.83 27.06
N VAL A 14 -21.14 -8.57 27.48
CA VAL A 14 -20.79 -7.45 26.59
C VAL A 14 -19.37 -7.64 26.02
N LEU A 15 -18.41 -8.03 26.84
CA LEU A 15 -17.03 -8.30 26.39
C LEU A 15 -16.96 -9.42 25.36
N ILE A 16 -17.71 -10.51 25.55
CA ILE A 16 -17.75 -11.63 24.60
C ILE A 16 -18.31 -11.18 23.25
N ILE A 17 -19.40 -10.42 23.25
CA ILE A 17 -20.00 -9.90 22.01
C ILE A 17 -19.02 -8.97 21.29
N ILE A 18 -18.37 -8.05 22.00
CA ILE A 18 -17.37 -7.16 21.42
C ILE A 18 -16.20 -7.95 20.83
N ALA A 19 -15.70 -8.98 21.51
CA ALA A 19 -14.62 -9.82 21.02
C ALA A 19 -14.98 -10.48 19.68
N ILE A 20 -16.20 -11.01 19.55
CA ILE A 20 -16.69 -11.60 18.28
C ILE A 20 -16.78 -10.54 17.18
N LEU A 21 -17.33 -9.35 17.47
CA LEU A 21 -17.45 -8.28 16.48
C LEU A 21 -16.08 -7.77 15.99
N VAL A 22 -15.11 -7.60 16.91
CA VAL A 22 -13.77 -7.11 16.58
C VAL A 22 -13.02 -8.09 15.68
N THR A 23 -13.13 -9.40 15.93
CA THR A 23 -12.45 -10.41 15.10
C THR A 23 -12.94 -10.41 13.66
N MET A 24 -14.25 -10.25 13.43
CA MET A 24 -14.79 -10.12 12.06
C MET A 24 -14.33 -8.82 11.38
N ALA A 25 -14.30 -7.73 12.14
CA ALA A 25 -13.95 -6.40 11.61
C ALA A 25 -12.46 -6.29 11.27
N PHE A 26 -11.57 -6.95 12.03
CA PHE A 26 -10.13 -6.85 11.83
C PHE A 26 -9.68 -7.25 10.41
N MET A 27 -10.24 -8.34 9.87
CA MET A 27 -9.87 -8.84 8.55
C MET A 27 -10.27 -7.88 7.41
N SER A 28 -11.36 -7.13 7.56
CA SER A 28 -11.79 -6.17 6.54
C SER A 28 -10.97 -4.88 6.60
N TYR A 29 -10.54 -4.44 7.79
CA TYR A 29 -9.75 -3.22 7.96
C TYR A 29 -8.32 -3.33 7.44
N GLN A 30 -7.69 -4.51 7.51
CA GLN A 30 -6.33 -4.71 7.02
C GLN A 30 -6.19 -4.32 5.53
N ALA A 31 -7.16 -4.70 4.70
CA ALA A 31 -7.10 -4.37 3.27
C ALA A 31 -7.19 -2.86 3.01
N TYR A 32 -7.89 -2.13 3.86
CA TYR A 32 -7.95 -0.67 3.79
C TYR A 32 -6.60 -0.04 4.18
N VAL A 33 -5.98 -0.51 5.26
CA VAL A 33 -4.66 -0.02 5.69
C VAL A 33 -3.60 -0.23 4.61
N VAL A 34 -3.58 -1.42 4.00
CA VAL A 34 -2.66 -1.73 2.89
C VAL A 34 -2.86 -0.80 1.69
N ARG A 35 -4.12 -0.56 1.30
CA ARG A 35 -4.45 0.36 0.20
C ARG A 35 -4.03 1.80 0.51
N ASN A 36 -4.15 2.25 1.76
CA ASN A 36 -3.68 3.57 2.17
C ASN A 36 -2.15 3.69 2.08
N GLN A 37 -1.40 2.66 2.48
CA GLN A 37 0.06 2.65 2.32
C GLN A 37 0.46 2.69 0.83
N LEU A 38 -0.23 1.93 -0.02
CA LEU A 38 0.00 1.96 -1.46
C LEU A 38 -0.41 3.30 -2.09
N ALA A 39 -1.43 3.99 -1.58
CA ALA A 39 -1.87 5.28 -2.09
C ALA A 39 -0.75 6.34 -2.08
N GLU A 40 0.09 6.36 -1.03
CA GLU A 40 1.27 7.23 -0.99
C GLU A 40 2.28 6.85 -2.09
N VAL A 41 2.49 5.55 -2.30
CA VAL A 41 3.36 5.05 -3.39
C VAL A 41 2.83 5.48 -4.76
N PHE A 42 1.51 5.40 -4.96
CA PHE A 42 0.82 5.84 -6.18
C PHE A 42 0.97 7.36 -6.42
N GLU A 43 0.83 8.16 -5.37
CA GLU A 43 0.98 9.62 -5.45
C GLU A 43 2.41 9.99 -5.88
N GLN A 44 3.41 9.38 -5.24
CA GLN A 44 4.81 9.59 -5.62
C GLN A 44 5.09 9.10 -7.03
N ALA A 45 4.53 7.95 -7.43
CA ALA A 45 4.67 7.45 -8.79
C ALA A 45 4.11 8.42 -9.84
N GLY A 46 2.97 9.05 -9.55
CA GLY A 46 2.41 10.11 -10.37
C GLY A 46 3.36 11.30 -10.52
N ALA A 47 3.95 11.75 -9.41
CA ALA A 47 4.94 12.85 -9.41
C ALA A 47 6.21 12.51 -10.19
N TYR A 48 6.73 11.29 -10.05
CA TYR A 48 7.90 10.84 -10.82
C TYR A 48 7.58 10.77 -12.31
N ARG A 49 6.39 10.29 -12.69
CA ARG A 49 5.97 10.24 -14.10
C ARG A 49 5.87 11.65 -14.70
N THR A 50 5.26 12.60 -14.01
CA THR A 50 5.15 13.99 -14.53
C THR A 50 6.50 14.65 -14.65
N GLN A 51 7.39 14.48 -13.68
CA GLN A 51 8.77 14.98 -13.75
C GLN A 51 9.55 14.36 -14.91
N PHE A 52 9.40 13.05 -15.13
CA PHE A 52 10.07 12.34 -16.20
C PHE A 52 9.62 12.84 -17.58
N ILE A 53 8.30 12.99 -17.79
CA ILE A 53 7.73 13.52 -19.04
C ILE A 53 8.14 14.98 -19.25
N ALA A 54 8.13 15.81 -18.20
CA ALA A 54 8.50 17.22 -18.30
C ALA A 54 9.99 17.44 -18.61
N SER A 55 10.85 16.50 -18.22
CA SER A 55 12.31 16.62 -18.36
C SER A 55 12.86 15.93 -19.61
N ASP A 56 11.99 15.39 -20.48
CA ASP A 56 12.35 14.60 -21.67
C ASP A 56 13.46 13.57 -21.40
N GLN A 57 13.38 12.92 -20.23
CA GLN A 57 14.41 11.99 -19.80
C GLN A 57 14.32 10.71 -20.63
N HIS A 58 15.46 10.15 -21.02
CA HIS A 58 15.51 8.84 -21.63
C HIS A 58 15.34 7.73 -20.57
N CYS A 59 14.74 6.61 -20.96
CA CYS A 59 14.57 5.46 -20.07
C CYS A 59 15.88 4.69 -19.94
N ASP A 60 16.76 5.18 -19.08
CA ASP A 60 18.02 4.51 -18.79
C ASP A 60 17.76 3.31 -17.86
N ALA A 61 17.88 2.10 -18.42
CA ALA A 61 17.70 0.88 -17.66
C ALA A 61 18.67 0.80 -16.47
N GLY A 62 18.14 0.48 -15.28
CA GLY A 62 18.92 0.34 -14.06
C GLY A 62 19.21 1.65 -13.31
N ARG A 63 18.74 2.79 -13.83
CA ARG A 63 18.91 4.08 -13.14
C ARG A 63 18.04 4.17 -11.90
N GLN A 64 18.66 4.42 -10.75
CA GLN A 64 17.95 4.73 -9.52
C GLN A 64 17.59 6.21 -9.50
N ILE A 65 16.29 6.52 -9.41
CA ILE A 65 15.78 7.90 -9.47
C ILE A 65 15.34 8.44 -8.10
N GLY A 66 15.42 7.62 -7.06
CA GLY A 66 15.18 8.05 -5.70
C GLY A 66 14.79 6.92 -4.75
N GLY A 67 14.28 7.32 -3.59
CA GLY A 67 13.84 6.47 -2.49
C GLY A 67 13.29 7.30 -1.35
N HIS A 68 12.50 8.33 -1.68
CA HIS A 68 12.02 9.33 -0.72
C HIS A 68 10.54 9.14 -0.43
N GLY A 69 10.21 8.19 0.44
CA GLY A 69 8.86 7.97 0.92
C GLY A 69 8.85 7.17 2.22
N GLN A 70 7.76 7.29 2.99
CA GLN A 70 7.64 6.54 4.23
C GLN A 70 7.64 5.03 3.92
N TYR A 71 6.97 4.63 2.85
CA TYR A 71 6.80 3.24 2.42
C TYR A 71 7.71 2.81 1.27
N ILE A 72 8.47 3.72 0.66
CA ILE A 72 9.35 3.42 -0.48
C ILE A 72 10.80 3.29 0.01
N GLU A 73 11.44 2.21 -0.40
CA GLU A 73 12.86 1.96 -0.14
C GLU A 73 13.72 2.38 -1.33
N LYS A 74 13.29 2.06 -2.55
CA LYS A 74 14.08 2.28 -3.76
C LYS A 74 13.17 2.48 -4.96
N VAL A 75 13.57 3.38 -5.87
CA VAL A 75 12.89 3.63 -7.14
C VAL A 75 13.88 3.45 -8.29
N ILE A 76 13.59 2.53 -9.20
CA ILE A 76 14.47 2.15 -10.33
C ILE A 76 13.70 2.24 -11.64
N ILE A 77 14.34 2.68 -12.71
CA ILE A 77 13.78 2.58 -14.07
C ILE A 77 14.32 1.33 -14.74
N ASN A 78 13.44 0.54 -15.37
CA ASN A 78 13.85 -0.63 -16.15
C ASN A 78 13.95 -0.33 -17.66
N ALA A 79 14.49 -1.29 -18.43
CA ALA A 79 14.67 -1.17 -19.87
C ALA A 79 13.36 -1.03 -20.66
N ALA A 80 12.22 -1.35 -20.05
CA ALA A 80 10.88 -1.22 -20.63
C ALA A 80 10.21 0.12 -20.27
N CYS A 81 10.97 1.14 -19.84
CA CYS A 81 10.44 2.42 -19.38
C CYS A 81 9.42 2.31 -18.24
N ARG A 82 9.60 1.32 -17.35
CA ARG A 82 8.77 1.21 -16.14
C ARG A 82 9.56 1.68 -14.94
N ILE A 83 8.95 2.55 -14.16
CA ILE A 83 9.45 3.00 -12.87
C ILE A 83 8.97 2.00 -11.82
N GLU A 84 9.90 1.21 -11.30
CA GLU A 84 9.70 0.23 -10.25
C GLU A 84 9.94 0.84 -8.87
N PHE A 85 8.91 0.81 -8.04
CA PHE A 85 8.91 1.23 -6.65
C PHE A 85 9.03 0.01 -5.77
N LYS A 86 10.17 -0.16 -5.10
CA LYS A 86 10.35 -1.18 -4.08
C LYS A 86 9.86 -0.66 -2.73
N ILE A 87 8.95 -1.41 -2.12
CA ILE A 87 8.35 -1.10 -0.83
C ILE A 87 9.30 -1.53 0.29
N ARG A 88 9.37 -0.73 1.35
CA ARG A 88 10.23 -0.96 2.51
C ARG A 88 9.87 -2.25 3.26
N GLU A 89 10.87 -2.88 3.86
CA GLU A 89 10.71 -4.10 4.68
C GLU A 89 10.17 -3.83 6.09
N GLN A 90 10.36 -2.63 6.62
CA GLN A 90 9.97 -2.21 7.98
C GLN A 90 8.95 -1.08 7.96
N GLY A 91 8.03 -1.06 8.93
CA GLY A 91 6.99 -0.03 9.03
C GLY A 91 5.89 -0.13 7.97
N VAL A 92 5.81 -1.27 7.26
CA VAL A 92 4.85 -1.56 6.20
C VAL A 92 4.09 -2.84 6.53
N ASP A 93 2.84 -2.94 6.10
CA ASP A 93 2.03 -4.14 6.25
C ASP A 93 2.69 -5.37 5.58
N THR A 94 2.56 -6.52 6.25
CA THR A 94 3.13 -7.80 5.80
C THR A 94 2.66 -8.25 4.42
N ALA A 95 1.50 -7.80 3.95
CA ALA A 95 0.96 -8.12 2.65
C ALA A 95 1.75 -7.48 1.49
N ILE A 96 2.47 -6.37 1.75
CA ILE A 96 3.17 -5.58 0.74
C ILE A 96 4.65 -5.28 1.05
N ARG A 97 5.13 -5.54 2.27
CA ARG A 97 6.54 -5.34 2.64
C ARG A 97 7.50 -6.06 1.67
N GLY A 98 8.55 -5.37 1.23
CA GLY A 98 9.56 -5.90 0.31
C GLY A 98 9.11 -6.11 -1.14
N LYS A 99 7.82 -5.94 -1.44
CA LYS A 99 7.23 -6.11 -2.78
C LYS A 99 7.41 -4.87 -3.64
N SER A 100 7.12 -4.99 -4.94
CA SER A 100 7.27 -3.89 -5.89
C SER A 100 5.99 -3.56 -6.65
N VAL A 101 5.88 -2.29 -7.06
CA VAL A 101 4.89 -1.80 -8.03
C VAL A 101 5.64 -1.07 -9.13
N ALA A 102 5.33 -1.38 -10.39
CA ALA A 102 5.93 -0.78 -11.57
C ALA A 102 4.92 0.09 -12.31
N PHE A 103 5.34 1.27 -12.75
CA PHE A 103 4.53 2.18 -13.55
C PHE A 103 5.17 2.41 -14.90
N ASP A 104 4.42 2.14 -15.95
CA ASP A 104 4.83 2.46 -17.30
C ASP A 104 4.66 3.96 -17.55
N VAL A 105 5.77 4.63 -17.86
CA VAL A 105 5.79 6.09 -18.00
C VAL A 105 4.90 6.56 -19.15
N HIS A 106 4.90 5.85 -20.27
CA HIS A 106 4.22 6.28 -21.49
C HIS A 106 2.73 5.98 -21.41
N SER A 107 2.37 4.74 -21.11
CA SER A 107 0.99 4.29 -21.05
C SER A 107 0.27 4.69 -19.75
N GLY A 108 1.00 5.05 -18.69
CA GLY A 108 0.44 5.33 -17.38
C GLY A 108 -0.14 4.10 -16.67
N LYS A 109 0.04 2.91 -17.25
CA LYS A 109 -0.43 1.66 -16.67
C LYS A 109 0.48 1.22 -15.54
N CYS A 110 -0.12 0.57 -14.56
CA CYS A 110 0.54 0.09 -13.37
C CYS A 110 0.54 -1.44 -13.33
N TYR A 111 1.63 -2.03 -12.85
CA TYR A 111 1.88 -3.46 -12.84
C TYR A 111 2.52 -3.88 -11.53
N SER A 112 2.13 -5.02 -10.97
CA SER A 112 2.86 -5.66 -9.87
C SER A 112 2.75 -7.17 -10.03
N THR A 113 3.88 -7.87 -9.94
CA THR A 113 3.91 -9.34 -9.99
C THR A 113 3.70 -10.00 -8.64
N ASP A 114 3.85 -9.22 -7.56
CA ASP A 114 3.97 -9.76 -6.20
C ASP A 114 2.80 -9.32 -5.30
N ILE A 115 2.09 -8.26 -5.68
CA ILE A 115 0.95 -7.71 -4.93
C ILE A 115 -0.35 -8.18 -5.54
N GLN A 116 -1.23 -8.73 -4.70
CA GLN A 116 -2.53 -9.22 -5.12
C GLN A 116 -3.43 -8.08 -5.62
N GLN A 117 -4.18 -8.34 -6.70
CA GLN A 117 -5.09 -7.36 -7.30
C GLN A 117 -6.06 -6.71 -6.30
N ARG A 118 -6.46 -7.40 -5.23
CA ARG A 118 -7.36 -6.84 -4.20
C ARG A 118 -6.81 -5.60 -3.49
N TYR A 119 -5.49 -5.43 -3.45
CA TYR A 119 -4.83 -4.27 -2.83
C TYR A 119 -4.53 -3.16 -3.82
N LEU A 120 -4.65 -3.45 -5.11
CA LEU A 120 -4.32 -2.55 -6.21
C LEU A 120 -5.59 -1.88 -6.77
N PRO A 121 -5.49 -0.65 -7.31
CA PRO A 121 -6.55 -0.06 -8.13
C PRO A 121 -6.92 -0.96 -9.32
N LYS A 122 -8.14 -0.83 -9.85
CA LYS A 122 -8.56 -1.60 -11.03
C LYS A 122 -7.76 -1.28 -12.29
N ASP A 123 -7.17 -0.09 -12.35
CA ASP A 123 -6.31 0.37 -13.45
C ASP A 123 -4.88 -0.20 -13.36
N CYS A 124 -4.53 -0.81 -12.22
CA CYS A 124 -3.30 -1.56 -12.03
C CYS A 124 -3.55 -3.05 -12.27
N GLN A 125 -2.58 -3.72 -12.89
CA GLN A 125 -2.57 -5.17 -13.03
C GLN A 125 -1.69 -5.79 -11.93
N GLY A 126 -2.32 -6.52 -11.01
CA GLY A 126 -1.66 -7.28 -9.95
C GLY A 126 -1.56 -8.78 -10.24
N GLN A 127 -1.07 -9.51 -9.23
CA GLN A 127 -1.14 -10.96 -9.14
C GLN A 127 -2.55 -11.46 -8.84
#